data_AF-A0A6V8CUW8-F1
#
_entry.id   AF-A0A6V8CUW8-F1
#
_cell.length_a   1.000
_cell.length_b   1.000
_cell.length_c   1.000
_cell.angle_alpha   90.00
_cell.angle_beta   90.00
_cell.angle_gamma   90.00
#
_symmetry.space_group_name_H-M   'P 1'
#
loop_
_entity.id
_entity.type
_entity.pdbx_description
1 polymer ?
#
loop_
_entity_poly.entity_id
_entity_poly.type
_entity_poly.pdbx_seq_one_letter_code
_entity_poly.pdbx_strand_id
1 'polypeptide(L)'
;NDTDGDGFGDELSGVDGDDCVNTPGNSTIGLLGCVDADGDGWADTEDDLPDNPSQWEDSDSDGYGNNPNGTNPDGCPTQAGTSYIDVNGCSDYDSDGWSGLSDVFPFDPTQWLDTDNDGYGDNVSGDYADNCPTVANGIDEDNQADHDLDGEGDACDTDDDDDGIPDVSDDCPTGITDWMSTTVTDYDQDGCLDNTEDEDDDNDGIEDDNDICQKSSFTFTSDASTDHDSDGCLDSDEEDKDDDNDFIPDGLDDCPIGLIDWRSTSGAGGTDHDVDGCKDDVEDEDDDNDGMLDEIDACPRGFSRWEAAGPNDVDQDGCIDGLESSDNQGTEVADNQYLLDLLNQSQQDEKTFVEALASGDLDAIGLVFAALLPIVGIGTTLAFRVRKGAFIRSLERTVQMAQTLEDLDQAKRTIRRAAKQDRISTNRYELMIDDLNDRRETLLQEKSGSENKRRGPSKKTPPKRNPPKQIPDAEPEPIQNEIEDIETFTPPEDEITSGDDGYRYWEDQDGQWWIEMDGEWTQWG
;
A
#
# COMPACT_ATOMS: atom_id res chain seq x y z
N ASN A 1 -44.08 -84.93 1.03
CA ASN A 1 -42.74 -85.46 0.75
C ASN A 1 -41.83 -84.27 0.81
N ASP A 2 -40.61 -84.46 1.27
CA ASP A 2 -39.62 -83.40 1.46
C ASP A 2 -38.30 -84.03 1.02
N THR A 3 -37.91 -83.68 -0.21
CA THR A 3 -36.87 -84.38 -0.97
C THR A 3 -35.47 -84.04 -0.48
N ASP A 4 -35.22 -82.79 -0.12
CA ASP A 4 -33.93 -82.30 0.36
C ASP A 4 -33.85 -82.13 1.88
N GLY A 5 -34.98 -82.20 2.60
CA GLY A 5 -35.05 -82.36 4.04
C GLY A 5 -34.94 -81.05 4.82
N ASP A 6 -35.30 -79.92 4.22
CA ASP A 6 -35.17 -78.60 4.80
C ASP A 6 -36.38 -78.16 5.65
N GLY A 7 -37.48 -78.92 5.58
CA GLY A 7 -38.70 -78.68 6.33
C GLY A 7 -39.84 -78.07 5.50
N PHE A 8 -39.61 -77.70 4.25
CA PHE A 8 -40.63 -77.34 3.27
C PHE A 8 -41.06 -78.58 2.47
N GLY A 9 -42.30 -78.60 1.96
CA GLY A 9 -42.85 -79.81 1.31
C GLY A 9 -42.82 -79.73 -0.21
N ASP A 10 -42.36 -80.78 -0.92
CA ASP A 10 -42.28 -80.84 -2.41
C ASP A 10 -43.58 -80.50 -3.17
N GLU A 11 -44.74 -80.53 -2.50
CA GLU A 11 -46.02 -80.24 -3.14
C GLU A 11 -46.28 -78.73 -3.13
N LEU A 12 -45.95 -78.07 -4.25
CA LEU A 12 -46.15 -76.62 -4.46
C LEU A 12 -47.58 -76.13 -4.17
N SER A 13 -48.60 -76.99 -4.33
CA SER A 13 -49.99 -76.64 -4.02
C SER A 13 -50.37 -76.81 -2.54
N GLY A 14 -49.41 -77.21 -1.69
CA GLY A 14 -49.53 -77.37 -0.25
C GLY A 14 -49.50 -76.03 0.52
N VAL A 15 -49.41 -76.13 1.85
CA VAL A 15 -49.10 -74.98 2.71
C VAL A 15 -47.58 -74.96 2.83
N ASP A 16 -46.96 -73.83 2.51
CA ASP A 16 -45.50 -73.63 2.51
C ASP A 16 -44.78 -74.70 1.67
N GLY A 17 -45.21 -74.82 0.41
CA GLY A 17 -44.58 -75.73 -0.55
C GLY A 17 -43.18 -75.24 -0.93
N ASP A 18 -42.25 -76.17 -1.07
CA ASP A 18 -40.85 -75.90 -1.40
C ASP A 18 -40.69 -75.55 -2.89
N ASP A 19 -40.23 -74.33 -3.18
CA ASP A 19 -39.94 -73.84 -4.52
C ASP A 19 -38.59 -74.36 -5.05
N CYS A 20 -37.73 -74.84 -4.16
CA CYS A 20 -36.38 -75.31 -4.42
C CYS A 20 -36.13 -76.81 -4.25
N VAL A 21 -37.14 -77.65 -3.97
CA VAL A 21 -37.29 -79.15 -3.97
C VAL A 21 -36.05 -80.07 -3.86
N ASN A 22 -34.96 -79.79 -4.56
CA ASN A 22 -33.71 -80.58 -4.53
C ASN A 22 -32.53 -79.83 -3.89
N THR A 23 -32.73 -78.60 -3.42
CA THR A 23 -31.70 -77.74 -2.83
C THR A 23 -32.21 -77.25 -1.48
N PRO A 24 -31.67 -77.74 -0.36
CA PRO A 24 -32.18 -77.40 0.95
C PRO A 24 -31.96 -75.92 1.26
N GLY A 25 -33.00 -75.25 1.73
CA GLY A 25 -33.01 -73.81 2.01
C GLY A 25 -33.71 -73.42 3.31
N ASN A 26 -33.79 -72.11 3.55
CA ASN A 26 -34.38 -71.52 4.76
C ASN A 26 -35.19 -70.25 4.49
N SER A 27 -35.32 -69.83 3.24
CA SER A 27 -36.14 -68.68 2.87
C SER A 27 -37.60 -68.86 3.30
N THR A 28 -38.21 -67.77 3.76
CA THR A 28 -39.58 -67.74 4.31
C THR A 28 -40.50 -66.73 3.63
N ILE A 29 -39.97 -65.94 2.69
CA ILE A 29 -40.63 -64.88 1.94
C ILE A 29 -40.23 -65.05 0.45
N GLY A 30 -41.16 -64.80 -0.48
CA GLY A 30 -40.90 -65.04 -1.91
C GLY A 30 -40.87 -66.53 -2.23
N LEU A 31 -39.77 -66.98 -2.85
CA LEU A 31 -39.48 -68.41 -3.05
C LEU A 31 -39.22 -69.11 -1.71
N LEU A 32 -40.04 -70.06 -1.31
CA LEU A 32 -39.94 -70.78 -0.03
C LEU A 32 -39.03 -72.01 -0.15
N GLY A 33 -38.26 -72.33 0.90
CA GLY A 33 -37.36 -73.52 0.89
C GLY A 33 -36.10 -73.35 0.04
N CYS A 34 -35.78 -72.13 -0.38
CA CYS A 34 -34.57 -71.82 -1.14
C CYS A 34 -33.46 -71.29 -0.23
N VAL A 35 -32.21 -71.29 -0.73
CA VAL A 35 -31.05 -70.79 0.02
C VAL A 35 -31.26 -69.30 0.32
N ASP A 36 -31.09 -68.94 1.60
CA ASP A 36 -31.18 -67.59 2.16
C ASP A 36 -29.96 -67.43 3.08
N ALA A 37 -28.91 -66.80 2.55
CA ALA A 37 -27.58 -66.77 3.15
C ALA A 37 -27.47 -65.88 4.39
N ASP A 38 -28.21 -64.77 4.43
CA ASP A 38 -28.17 -63.79 5.51
C ASP A 38 -29.32 -63.94 6.53
N GLY A 39 -30.36 -64.69 6.19
CA GLY A 39 -31.45 -65.10 7.05
C GLY A 39 -32.55 -64.05 7.23
N ASP A 40 -32.71 -63.14 6.28
CA ASP A 40 -33.77 -62.11 6.32
C ASP A 40 -35.14 -62.61 5.86
N GLY A 41 -35.14 -63.78 5.22
CA GLY A 41 -36.31 -64.49 4.75
C GLY A 41 -36.48 -64.49 3.24
N TRP A 42 -35.82 -63.62 2.48
CA TRP A 42 -35.80 -63.69 1.02
C TRP A 42 -34.79 -64.73 0.54
N ALA A 43 -35.07 -65.38 -0.59
CA ALA A 43 -34.12 -66.33 -1.17
C ALA A 43 -33.03 -65.58 -1.94
N ASP A 44 -31.77 -66.04 -1.89
CA ASP A 44 -30.60 -65.44 -2.58
C ASP A 44 -30.83 -65.19 -4.09
N THR A 45 -31.78 -65.90 -4.70
CA THR A 45 -32.11 -65.75 -6.13
C THR A 45 -33.11 -64.62 -6.44
N GLU A 46 -33.82 -64.13 -5.44
CA GLU A 46 -34.75 -62.98 -5.51
C GLU A 46 -34.33 -61.81 -4.61
N ASP A 47 -33.26 -61.99 -3.84
CA ASP A 47 -32.65 -60.98 -2.99
C ASP A 47 -31.54 -60.26 -3.79
N ASP A 48 -31.68 -58.95 -3.95
CA ASP A 48 -30.69 -58.16 -4.67
C ASP A 48 -29.42 -57.89 -3.81
N LEU A 49 -29.50 -58.03 -2.47
CA LEU A 49 -28.38 -57.95 -1.55
C LEU A 49 -28.28 -59.17 -0.60
N PRO A 50 -27.97 -60.39 -1.10
CA PRO A 50 -28.04 -61.66 -0.35
C PRO A 50 -27.13 -61.81 0.88
N ASP A 51 -26.24 -60.84 1.12
CA ASP A 51 -25.30 -60.83 2.25
C ASP A 51 -25.71 -59.79 3.32
N ASN A 52 -26.80 -59.03 3.11
CA ASN A 52 -27.25 -57.96 3.98
C ASN A 52 -28.68 -58.20 4.50
N PRO A 53 -28.84 -58.70 5.75
CA PRO A 53 -30.14 -59.17 6.24
C PRO A 53 -31.15 -58.07 6.58
N SER A 54 -30.84 -56.84 6.19
CA SER A 54 -31.66 -55.66 6.39
C SER A 54 -32.08 -55.01 5.06
N GLN A 55 -31.58 -55.52 3.93
CA GLN A 55 -31.78 -54.99 2.58
C GLN A 55 -31.99 -56.18 1.63
N TRP A 56 -33.10 -56.19 0.90
CA TRP A 56 -33.46 -57.31 0.01
C TRP A 56 -33.85 -56.87 -1.41
N GLU A 57 -33.92 -55.56 -1.66
CA GLU A 57 -34.33 -54.97 -2.94
C GLU A 57 -33.38 -53.81 -3.26
N ASP A 58 -32.84 -53.81 -4.48
CA ASP A 58 -31.97 -52.78 -5.05
C ASP A 58 -32.48 -52.44 -6.45
N SER A 59 -33.26 -51.37 -6.54
CA SER A 59 -34.04 -51.05 -7.75
C SER A 59 -33.19 -50.53 -8.92
N ASP A 60 -32.01 -50.00 -8.67
CA ASP A 60 -31.12 -49.46 -9.70
C ASP A 60 -29.76 -50.17 -9.78
N SER A 61 -29.55 -51.18 -8.93
CA SER A 61 -28.42 -52.11 -8.96
C SER A 61 -27.08 -51.46 -8.65
N ASP A 62 -27.06 -50.49 -7.73
CA ASP A 62 -25.86 -49.77 -7.32
C ASP A 62 -25.17 -50.34 -6.07
N GLY A 63 -25.83 -51.30 -5.40
CA GLY A 63 -25.34 -51.98 -4.21
C GLY A 63 -25.83 -51.37 -2.89
N TYR A 64 -26.70 -50.35 -2.93
CA TYR A 64 -27.42 -49.82 -1.77
C TYR A 64 -28.88 -50.27 -1.82
N GLY A 65 -29.40 -50.71 -0.67
CA GLY A 65 -30.75 -51.29 -0.63
C GLY A 65 -31.85 -50.26 -0.36
N ASN A 66 -33.02 -50.48 -0.97
CA ASN A 66 -34.17 -49.60 -0.92
C ASN A 66 -34.84 -49.48 0.47
N ASN A 67 -34.60 -50.41 1.40
CA ASN A 67 -35.30 -50.40 2.68
C ASN A 67 -34.76 -49.27 3.57
N PRO A 68 -35.54 -48.21 3.86
CA PRO A 68 -35.04 -47.05 4.62
C PRO A 68 -34.73 -47.37 6.09
N ASN A 69 -35.20 -48.52 6.59
CA ASN A 69 -34.86 -48.99 7.94
C ASN A 69 -33.71 -50.00 7.94
N GLY A 70 -33.14 -50.31 6.78
CA GLY A 70 -32.01 -51.20 6.63
C GLY A 70 -30.69 -50.52 6.93
N THR A 71 -29.61 -51.29 6.84
CA THR A 71 -28.25 -50.74 6.91
C THR A 71 -27.90 -50.05 5.60
N ASN A 72 -27.25 -48.88 5.71
CA ASN A 72 -26.86 -48.02 4.59
C ASN A 72 -27.93 -47.96 3.49
N PRO A 73 -29.15 -47.50 3.82
CA PRO A 73 -30.23 -47.44 2.85
C PRO A 73 -29.86 -46.49 1.71
N ASP A 74 -30.31 -46.85 0.53
CA ASP A 74 -30.18 -45.99 -0.64
C ASP A 74 -31.05 -44.73 -0.48
N GLY A 75 -30.41 -43.58 -0.59
CA GLY A 75 -31.05 -42.27 -0.58
C GLY A 75 -31.63 -41.88 -1.94
N CYS A 76 -31.20 -42.55 -3.02
CA CYS A 76 -31.68 -42.38 -4.39
C CYS A 76 -32.18 -43.69 -5.04
N PRO A 77 -33.25 -44.36 -4.52
CA PRO A 77 -33.71 -45.72 -4.92
C PRO A 77 -34.04 -46.00 -6.39
N THR A 78 -33.87 -45.04 -7.29
CA THR A 78 -34.18 -45.18 -8.72
C THR A 78 -33.07 -44.62 -9.61
N GLN A 79 -31.96 -44.16 -9.01
CA GLN A 79 -30.83 -43.57 -9.67
C GLN A 79 -29.54 -44.11 -9.05
N ALA A 80 -28.96 -45.07 -9.76
CA ALA A 80 -27.71 -45.69 -9.34
C ALA A 80 -26.63 -44.65 -9.04
N GLY A 81 -25.96 -44.84 -7.90
CA GLY A 81 -25.00 -43.91 -7.37
C GLY A 81 -23.78 -44.57 -6.71
N THR A 82 -22.81 -43.74 -6.35
CA THR A 82 -21.61 -44.20 -5.63
C THR A 82 -21.32 -43.37 -4.38
N SER A 83 -22.10 -42.33 -4.10
CA SER A 83 -21.93 -41.51 -2.90
C SER A 83 -22.07 -42.36 -1.64
N TYR A 84 -21.34 -41.96 -0.59
CA TYR A 84 -21.25 -42.72 0.66
C TYR A 84 -20.98 -41.87 1.91
N ILE A 85 -20.84 -40.54 1.78
CA ILE A 85 -20.53 -39.64 2.90
C ILE A 85 -21.81 -39.05 3.51
N ASP A 86 -22.63 -38.38 2.70
CA ASP A 86 -23.82 -37.67 3.15
C ASP A 86 -25.11 -38.47 2.90
N VAL A 87 -25.30 -38.89 1.65
CA VAL A 87 -26.45 -39.68 1.19
C VAL A 87 -25.90 -40.86 0.42
N ASN A 88 -26.16 -42.09 0.87
CA ASN A 88 -25.65 -43.28 0.20
C ASN A 88 -26.43 -43.59 -1.09
N GLY A 89 -25.78 -44.12 -2.11
CA GLY A 89 -26.44 -44.60 -3.35
C GLY A 89 -26.94 -43.51 -4.29
N CYS A 90 -26.53 -42.26 -4.08
CA CYS A 90 -26.81 -41.16 -4.99
C CYS A 90 -25.63 -40.92 -5.95
N SER A 91 -25.91 -40.22 -7.05
CA SER A 91 -24.87 -39.85 -8.00
C SER A 91 -23.78 -39.01 -7.34
N ASP A 92 -22.55 -39.37 -7.63
CA ASP A 92 -21.31 -38.78 -7.16
C ASP A 92 -20.44 -38.61 -8.41
N TYR A 93 -20.30 -37.36 -8.85
CA TYR A 93 -19.90 -37.03 -10.21
C TYR A 93 -18.37 -37.05 -10.39
N ASP A 94 -17.62 -36.79 -9.33
CA ASP A 94 -16.16 -36.74 -9.31
C ASP A 94 -15.50 -37.77 -8.38
N SER A 95 -16.31 -38.58 -7.68
CA SER A 95 -15.89 -39.69 -6.85
C SER A 95 -15.20 -39.30 -5.53
N ASP A 96 -15.55 -38.14 -4.97
CA ASP A 96 -15.09 -37.73 -3.64
C ASP A 96 -15.89 -38.37 -2.49
N GLY A 97 -17.08 -38.89 -2.81
CA GLY A 97 -17.98 -39.59 -1.91
C GLY A 97 -19.17 -38.77 -1.43
N TRP A 98 -19.22 -37.47 -1.69
CA TRP A 98 -20.40 -36.64 -1.49
C TRP A 98 -21.39 -36.86 -2.62
N SER A 99 -22.68 -36.78 -2.30
CA SER A 99 -23.72 -36.86 -3.29
C SER A 99 -23.85 -35.54 -4.03
N GLY A 100 -24.06 -35.58 -5.35
CA GLY A 100 -24.32 -34.41 -6.18
C GLY A 100 -25.62 -33.67 -5.85
N LEU A 101 -26.35 -34.08 -4.81
CA LEU A 101 -27.47 -33.35 -4.23
C LEU A 101 -27.02 -32.29 -3.20
N SER A 102 -25.88 -32.53 -2.54
CA SER A 102 -25.35 -31.68 -1.48
C SER A 102 -23.99 -31.08 -1.85
N ASP A 103 -23.24 -31.76 -2.70
CA ASP A 103 -21.94 -31.31 -3.20
C ASP A 103 -22.12 -30.06 -4.07
N VAL A 104 -21.55 -28.95 -3.60
CA VAL A 104 -21.58 -27.65 -4.29
C VAL A 104 -20.59 -27.59 -5.45
N PHE A 105 -19.57 -28.45 -5.46
CA PHE A 105 -18.56 -28.56 -6.51
C PHE A 105 -18.56 -29.94 -7.18
N PRO A 106 -19.62 -30.35 -7.93
CA PRO A 106 -19.79 -31.70 -8.47
C PRO A 106 -18.71 -32.22 -9.44
N PHE A 107 -17.72 -31.42 -9.77
CA PHE A 107 -16.68 -31.79 -10.72
C PHE A 107 -15.27 -31.56 -10.16
N ASP A 108 -15.16 -31.16 -8.90
CA ASP A 108 -13.90 -31.00 -8.18
C ASP A 108 -13.87 -31.93 -6.98
N PRO A 109 -13.20 -33.09 -7.07
CA PRO A 109 -13.23 -34.08 -6.00
C PRO A 109 -12.47 -33.65 -4.74
N THR A 110 -11.95 -32.43 -4.73
CA THR A 110 -11.24 -31.86 -3.60
C THR A 110 -12.09 -30.82 -2.84
N GLN A 111 -13.24 -30.43 -3.37
CA GLN A 111 -14.16 -29.47 -2.77
C GLN A 111 -15.59 -30.04 -2.77
N TRP A 112 -16.37 -29.74 -1.74
CA TRP A 112 -17.77 -30.22 -1.63
C TRP A 112 -18.70 -29.26 -0.89
N LEU A 113 -18.13 -28.24 -0.23
CA LEU A 113 -18.83 -27.28 0.61
C LEU A 113 -18.33 -25.88 0.28
N ASP A 114 -19.26 -24.95 0.23
CA ASP A 114 -19.07 -23.52 0.04
C ASP A 114 -20.01 -22.84 1.04
N THR A 115 -19.46 -22.29 2.12
CA THR A 115 -20.28 -21.82 3.25
C THR A 115 -20.87 -20.43 3.01
N ASP A 116 -20.19 -19.55 2.29
CA ASP A 116 -20.63 -18.18 2.02
C ASP A 116 -21.08 -17.94 0.57
N ASN A 117 -20.98 -18.97 -0.28
CA ASN A 117 -21.41 -19.02 -1.66
C ASN A 117 -20.63 -18.06 -2.58
N ASP A 118 -19.34 -17.90 -2.34
CA ASP A 118 -18.48 -17.03 -3.13
C ASP A 118 -17.82 -17.73 -4.34
N GLY A 119 -17.95 -19.05 -4.41
CA GLY A 119 -17.44 -19.88 -5.50
C GLY A 119 -16.07 -20.51 -5.23
N TYR A 120 -15.48 -20.29 -4.06
CA TYR A 120 -14.31 -20.99 -3.55
C TYR A 120 -14.73 -22.02 -2.50
N GLY A 121 -13.97 -23.12 -2.39
CA GLY A 121 -14.40 -24.24 -1.57
C GLY A 121 -13.74 -24.25 -0.19
N ASP A 122 -14.53 -24.51 0.87
CA ASP A 122 -14.08 -24.47 2.27
C ASP A 122 -12.95 -25.46 2.61
N ASN A 123 -12.72 -26.50 1.80
CA ASN A 123 -11.70 -27.49 2.11
C ASN A 123 -10.30 -26.91 1.84
N VAL A 124 -9.62 -26.46 2.89
CA VAL A 124 -8.26 -25.88 2.87
C VAL A 124 -7.18 -26.69 2.15
N SER A 125 -7.39 -27.99 1.94
CA SER A 125 -6.44 -28.86 1.21
C SER A 125 -6.86 -29.13 -0.23
N GLY A 126 -7.96 -28.56 -0.69
CA GLY A 126 -8.48 -28.71 -2.04
C GLY A 126 -7.92 -27.69 -3.01
N ASP A 127 -8.26 -27.88 -4.28
CA ASP A 127 -7.99 -26.93 -5.34
C ASP A 127 -8.90 -25.71 -5.14
N TYR A 128 -8.37 -24.50 -5.39
CA TYR A 128 -9.08 -23.23 -5.19
C TYR A 128 -9.78 -23.15 -3.82
N ALA A 129 -9.06 -23.52 -2.76
CA ALA A 129 -9.57 -23.45 -1.41
C ALA A 129 -9.79 -21.99 -1.00
N ASP A 130 -10.90 -21.76 -0.31
CA ASP A 130 -11.29 -20.46 0.23
C ASP A 130 -10.39 -20.07 1.42
N ASN A 131 -9.71 -18.93 1.32
CA ASN A 131 -8.92 -18.35 2.42
C ASN A 131 -9.78 -17.61 3.45
N CYS A 132 -11.06 -17.34 3.14
CA CYS A 132 -12.05 -16.76 4.04
C CYS A 132 -13.37 -17.54 4.08
N PRO A 133 -13.42 -18.78 4.61
CA PRO A 133 -14.57 -19.72 4.51
C PRO A 133 -15.95 -19.25 5.03
N THR A 134 -16.07 -18.05 5.57
CA THR A 134 -17.33 -17.52 6.09
C THR A 134 -17.61 -16.09 5.63
N VAL A 135 -16.71 -15.49 4.85
CA VAL A 135 -16.77 -14.12 4.36
C VAL A 135 -16.47 -14.15 2.87
N ALA A 136 -17.54 -14.02 2.08
CA ALA A 136 -17.42 -14.09 0.63
C ALA A 136 -16.45 -13.04 0.07
N ASN A 137 -15.36 -13.50 -0.53
CA ASN A 137 -14.31 -12.68 -1.15
C ASN A 137 -13.92 -13.21 -2.56
N GLY A 138 -14.75 -14.04 -3.18
CA GLY A 138 -14.61 -14.47 -4.58
C GLY A 138 -15.30 -13.57 -5.64
N ILE A 139 -15.78 -12.37 -5.27
CA ILE A 139 -16.75 -11.61 -6.09
C ILE A 139 -16.44 -10.13 -6.35
N ASP A 140 -15.18 -9.70 -6.46
CA ASP A 140 -14.80 -8.33 -6.84
C ASP A 140 -13.28 -8.18 -7.09
N GLU A 141 -12.69 -7.02 -6.75
CA GLU A 141 -11.24 -6.77 -6.82
C GLU A 141 -10.47 -7.59 -5.76
N ASP A 142 -11.15 -8.06 -4.72
CA ASP A 142 -10.61 -8.73 -3.52
C ASP A 142 -10.57 -10.26 -3.64
N ASN A 143 -10.54 -10.74 -4.89
CA ASN A 143 -10.71 -12.12 -5.34
C ASN A 143 -9.72 -13.12 -4.69
N GLN A 144 -9.98 -13.52 -3.45
CA GLN A 144 -9.08 -14.31 -2.60
C GLN A 144 -7.73 -13.62 -2.42
N ALA A 145 -7.75 -12.31 -2.19
CA ALA A 145 -6.56 -11.58 -1.81
C ALA A 145 -6.04 -12.07 -0.45
N ASP A 146 -4.72 -11.97 -0.29
CA ASP A 146 -3.91 -12.48 0.82
C ASP A 146 -2.59 -11.71 0.70
N HIS A 147 -2.58 -10.50 1.24
CA HIS A 147 -1.51 -9.52 1.01
C HIS A 147 -0.21 -9.89 1.73
N ASP A 148 -0.31 -10.45 2.93
CA ASP A 148 0.82 -10.92 3.74
C ASP A 148 1.27 -12.37 3.43
N LEU A 149 0.43 -13.15 2.75
CA LEU A 149 0.66 -14.55 2.38
C LEU A 149 0.69 -15.52 3.57
N ASP A 150 -0.04 -15.23 4.65
CA ASP A 150 -0.18 -16.13 5.79
C ASP A 150 -1.26 -17.22 5.60
N GLY A 151 -2.16 -17.00 4.63
CA GLY A 151 -3.21 -17.91 4.19
C GLY A 151 -4.59 -17.68 4.83
N GLU A 152 -4.74 -16.68 5.69
CA GLU A 152 -5.99 -15.93 5.87
C GLU A 152 -6.14 -14.96 4.67
N GLY A 153 -7.34 -14.46 4.38
CA GLY A 153 -7.54 -13.53 3.26
C GLY A 153 -7.92 -12.16 3.76
N ASP A 154 -7.55 -11.10 3.04
CA ASP A 154 -7.74 -9.69 3.45
C ASP A 154 -9.20 -9.40 3.91
N ALA A 155 -10.19 -10.05 3.29
CA ALA A 155 -11.59 -9.89 3.66
C ALA A 155 -11.97 -10.39 5.08
N CYS A 156 -11.20 -11.31 5.65
CA CYS A 156 -11.40 -11.90 6.97
C CYS A 156 -10.20 -11.79 7.91
N ASP A 157 -9.05 -11.36 7.40
CA ASP A 157 -7.92 -10.90 8.17
C ASP A 157 -8.27 -9.56 8.88
N THR A 158 -7.47 -9.21 9.87
CA THR A 158 -7.64 -8.00 10.67
C THR A 158 -6.38 -7.13 10.72
N ASP A 159 -5.34 -7.55 10.01
CA ASP A 159 -3.98 -7.00 9.95
C ASP A 159 -3.38 -7.46 8.61
N ASP A 160 -3.85 -6.88 7.50
CA ASP A 160 -3.64 -7.40 6.13
C ASP A 160 -2.16 -7.44 5.69
N ASP A 161 -1.25 -6.69 6.34
CA ASP A 161 0.18 -6.69 6.05
C ASP A 161 1.09 -7.22 7.19
N ASP A 162 0.47 -7.69 8.27
CA ASP A 162 1.06 -8.42 9.39
C ASP A 162 2.14 -7.63 10.16
N ASP A 163 2.02 -6.30 10.15
CA ASP A 163 2.95 -5.37 10.79
C ASP A 163 2.66 -5.18 12.30
N GLY A 164 1.50 -5.66 12.76
CA GLY A 164 1.05 -5.64 14.14
C GLY A 164 0.08 -4.51 14.50
N ILE A 165 -0.31 -3.64 13.56
CA ILE A 165 -1.38 -2.65 13.67
C ILE A 165 -2.62 -3.17 12.94
N PRO A 166 -3.78 -3.29 13.61
CA PRO A 166 -4.98 -3.79 12.92
C PRO A 166 -5.52 -2.76 11.91
N ASP A 167 -6.03 -3.21 10.75
CA ASP A 167 -6.50 -2.35 9.62
C ASP A 167 -7.40 -1.18 10.03
N VAL A 168 -8.20 -1.36 11.09
CA VAL A 168 -9.11 -0.34 11.60
C VAL A 168 -8.41 0.85 12.27
N SER A 169 -7.14 0.70 12.59
CA SER A 169 -6.25 1.70 13.19
C SER A 169 -4.97 1.87 12.37
N ASP A 170 -4.95 1.31 11.15
CA ASP A 170 -3.85 1.35 10.21
C ASP A 170 -4.20 2.35 9.09
N ASP A 171 -3.34 3.33 8.85
CA ASP A 171 -3.49 4.30 7.76
C ASP A 171 -2.91 3.76 6.43
N CYS A 172 -2.16 2.67 6.49
CA CYS A 172 -1.61 1.87 5.40
C CYS A 172 -2.01 0.37 5.47
N PRO A 173 -3.31 -0.01 5.51
CA PRO A 173 -3.72 -1.40 5.79
C PRO A 173 -3.07 -2.47 4.92
N THR A 174 -2.82 -2.18 3.64
CA THR A 174 -2.12 -3.08 2.71
C THR A 174 -0.72 -2.54 2.39
N GLY A 175 0.08 -2.30 3.41
CA GLY A 175 1.41 -1.68 3.34
C GLY A 175 2.52 -2.64 2.91
N ILE A 176 3.78 -2.25 3.14
CA ILE A 176 4.91 -3.14 2.89
C ILE A 176 4.91 -4.27 3.91
N THR A 177 5.05 -5.51 3.49
CA THR A 177 5.13 -6.66 4.42
C THR A 177 6.57 -6.92 4.91
N ASP A 178 6.75 -7.83 5.89
CA ASP A 178 8.05 -8.24 6.50
C ASP A 178 8.73 -7.15 7.38
N TRP A 179 7.93 -6.37 8.10
CA TRP A 179 8.39 -5.53 9.21
C TRP A 179 7.39 -5.59 10.37
N MET A 180 7.60 -4.77 11.39
CA MET A 180 6.67 -4.65 12.52
C MET A 180 6.61 -3.17 12.90
N SER A 181 5.41 -2.63 13.12
CA SER A 181 5.24 -1.30 13.68
C SER A 181 5.95 -1.19 15.04
N THR A 182 6.87 -0.23 15.12
CA THR A 182 7.56 0.14 16.34
C THR A 182 7.94 1.61 16.25
N THR A 183 7.98 2.33 17.38
CA THR A 183 8.46 3.74 17.51
C THR A 183 9.82 4.11 16.88
N VAL A 184 10.55 3.16 16.27
CA VAL A 184 11.81 3.37 15.56
C VAL A 184 11.64 3.27 14.03
N THR A 185 10.62 2.57 13.57
CA THR A 185 10.33 2.28 12.16
C THR A 185 9.02 2.90 11.67
N ASP A 186 8.10 3.12 12.60
CA ASP A 186 6.79 3.77 12.48
C ASP A 186 6.66 4.57 13.79
N TYR A 187 6.92 5.86 13.70
CA TYR A 187 7.13 6.69 14.89
C TYR A 187 5.82 6.85 15.65
N ASP A 188 4.74 7.27 14.99
CA ASP A 188 3.43 7.51 15.60
C ASP A 188 2.56 6.25 15.81
N GLN A 189 2.95 5.12 15.23
CA GLN A 189 2.27 3.84 15.28
C GLN A 189 0.92 3.83 14.57
N ASP A 190 0.87 4.44 13.39
CA ASP A 190 -0.29 4.41 12.50
C ASP A 190 -0.28 3.26 11.48
N GLY A 191 0.75 2.41 11.48
CA GLY A 191 0.88 1.27 10.56
C GLY A 191 1.58 1.62 9.24
N CYS A 192 1.96 2.88 9.04
CA CYS A 192 2.74 3.30 7.88
C CYS A 192 4.25 3.30 8.18
N LEU A 193 5.05 2.74 7.26
CA LEU A 193 6.50 2.71 7.43
C LEU A 193 7.12 4.10 7.12
N ASP A 194 7.59 4.81 8.16
CA ASP A 194 8.26 6.15 8.14
C ASP A 194 9.01 6.45 6.83
N ASN A 195 9.92 5.54 6.45
CA ASN A 195 10.92 5.83 5.43
C ASN A 195 10.45 5.64 3.98
N THR A 196 9.26 5.09 3.77
CA THR A 196 8.80 4.69 2.42
C THR A 196 7.32 4.92 2.17
N GLU A 197 6.45 4.73 3.17
CA GLU A 197 4.99 4.76 3.00
C GLU A 197 4.34 5.93 3.71
N ASP A 198 4.92 6.33 4.84
CA ASP A 198 4.49 7.49 5.59
C ASP A 198 5.07 8.78 4.98
N GLU A 199 4.25 9.83 4.94
CA GLU A 199 4.62 11.18 4.49
C GLU A 199 4.55 12.21 5.63
N ASP A 200 4.15 11.80 6.84
CA ASP A 200 3.97 12.62 8.05
C ASP A 200 4.28 11.76 9.30
N ASP A 201 5.57 11.55 9.56
CA ASP A 201 6.10 10.55 10.52
C ASP A 201 5.54 10.70 11.97
N ASP A 202 5.01 11.86 12.37
CA ASP A 202 4.44 12.11 13.69
C ASP A 202 2.95 12.49 13.73
N ASN A 203 2.33 12.52 12.54
CA ASN A 203 0.92 12.83 12.30
C ASN A 203 0.46 14.16 12.93
N ASP A 204 1.34 15.17 12.94
CA ASP A 204 1.00 16.51 13.41
C ASP A 204 0.24 17.35 12.35
N GLY A 205 0.24 16.91 11.09
CA GLY A 205 -0.42 17.53 9.95
C GLY A 205 0.51 18.29 8.98
N ILE A 206 1.83 18.26 9.20
CA ILE A 206 2.86 18.84 8.32
C ILE A 206 3.68 17.71 7.70
N GLU A 207 3.64 17.60 6.37
CA GLU A 207 4.43 16.58 5.65
C GLU A 207 5.94 16.69 5.94
N ASP A 208 6.58 15.54 6.07
CA ASP A 208 8.01 15.29 6.35
C ASP A 208 9.00 16.19 5.57
N ASP A 209 8.69 16.46 4.30
CA ASP A 209 9.53 17.26 3.40
C ASP A 209 9.49 18.77 3.72
N ASN A 210 8.47 19.22 4.46
CA ASN A 210 8.26 20.59 4.93
C ASN A 210 8.38 20.73 6.45
N ASP A 211 8.40 19.63 7.19
CA ASP A 211 8.56 19.58 8.63
C ASP A 211 10.04 19.66 9.05
N ILE A 212 10.38 20.63 9.90
CA ILE A 212 11.71 20.78 10.49
C ILE A 212 11.92 19.77 11.64
N CYS A 213 10.84 19.43 12.34
CA CYS A 213 10.73 18.54 13.48
C CYS A 213 9.90 17.28 13.17
N GLN A 214 10.23 16.58 12.07
CA GLN A 214 9.68 15.30 11.57
C GLN A 214 9.27 14.22 12.60
N LYS A 215 9.68 14.32 13.87
CA LYS A 215 9.36 13.37 14.95
C LYS A 215 9.09 14.11 16.25
N SER A 216 8.11 14.99 16.28
CA SER A 216 7.64 15.68 17.48
C SER A 216 6.71 14.79 18.32
N SER A 217 5.93 15.34 19.25
CA SER A 217 5.12 14.53 20.16
C SER A 217 3.86 13.98 19.49
N PHE A 218 3.55 12.68 19.61
CA PHE A 218 2.28 12.06 19.13
C PHE A 218 0.93 12.67 19.56
N THR A 219 0.93 13.67 20.44
CA THR A 219 -0.30 14.37 20.87
C THR A 219 -0.34 15.82 20.40
N PHE A 220 0.70 16.24 19.71
CA PHE A 220 0.81 17.51 19.05
C PHE A 220 0.07 17.44 17.71
N THR A 221 -0.35 18.60 17.27
CA THR A 221 -0.94 18.83 15.96
C THR A 221 -0.52 20.26 15.65
N SER A 222 0.10 20.48 14.49
CA SER A 222 0.53 21.79 14.06
C SER A 222 -0.71 22.69 13.85
N ASP A 223 -0.84 23.70 14.70
CA ASP A 223 -1.84 24.75 14.59
C ASP A 223 -1.29 26.06 15.12
N ALA A 224 -1.87 27.18 14.69
CA ALA A 224 -1.39 28.53 15.03
C ALA A 224 -1.42 28.91 16.53
N SER A 225 -1.76 27.98 17.44
CA SER A 225 -1.67 28.15 18.89
C SER A 225 -0.63 27.25 19.57
N THR A 226 -0.06 26.29 18.84
CA THR A 226 0.96 25.36 19.31
C THR A 226 2.18 25.27 18.40
N ASP A 227 2.09 25.81 17.19
CA ASP A 227 3.12 25.94 16.16
C ASP A 227 2.86 27.27 15.43
N HIS A 228 3.50 28.33 15.89
CA HIS A 228 3.16 29.70 15.49
C HIS A 228 3.57 30.00 14.04
N ASP A 229 4.68 29.45 13.58
CA ASP A 229 5.20 29.64 12.22
C ASP A 229 4.91 28.48 11.24
N SER A 230 4.32 27.39 11.76
CA SER A 230 3.90 26.22 10.99
C SER A 230 5.07 25.45 10.38
N ASP A 231 6.18 25.34 11.12
CA ASP A 231 7.36 24.58 10.70
C ASP A 231 7.38 23.12 11.18
N GLY A 232 6.33 22.69 11.91
CA GLY A 232 6.17 21.35 12.47
C GLY A 232 6.84 21.15 13.83
N CYS A 233 7.41 22.20 14.42
CA CYS A 233 7.96 22.17 15.77
C CYS A 233 6.94 22.70 16.80
N LEU A 234 6.94 22.10 18.00
CA LEU A 234 6.04 22.52 19.08
C LEU A 234 6.65 23.69 19.87
N ASP A 235 6.06 24.89 19.77
CA ASP A 235 6.48 26.13 20.47
C ASP A 235 6.80 25.90 21.98
N SER A 236 6.00 25.04 22.61
CA SER A 236 5.98 24.94 24.09
C SER A 236 7.04 24.03 24.70
N ASP A 237 7.86 23.36 23.88
CA ASP A 237 8.82 22.37 24.35
C ASP A 237 10.29 22.83 24.24
N GLU A 238 11.20 21.94 23.88
CA GLU A 238 12.64 22.25 23.76
C GLU A 238 13.17 21.94 22.34
N GLU A 239 12.28 21.49 21.45
CA GLU A 239 12.49 21.16 20.06
C GLU A 239 12.44 22.44 19.22
N ASP A 240 11.44 23.28 19.46
CA ASP A 240 11.41 24.67 19.00
C ASP A 240 12.06 25.63 20.00
N LYS A 241 12.77 26.63 19.48
CA LYS A 241 13.40 27.71 20.26
C LYS A 241 13.30 29.07 19.58
N ASP A 242 12.56 29.15 18.48
CA ASP A 242 12.48 30.29 17.57
C ASP A 242 11.07 30.27 16.96
N ASP A 243 10.04 30.49 17.81
CA ASP A 243 8.62 30.20 17.50
C ASP A 243 8.09 30.98 16.27
N ASP A 244 8.76 32.05 15.83
CA ASP A 244 8.41 32.82 14.62
C ASP A 244 9.45 32.74 13.48
N ASN A 245 10.48 31.91 13.65
CA ASN A 245 11.56 31.60 12.71
C ASN A 245 12.27 32.86 12.14
N ASP A 246 12.48 33.88 12.96
CA ASP A 246 13.17 35.11 12.55
C ASP A 246 14.71 35.05 12.74
N PHE A 247 15.22 33.94 13.26
CA PHE A 247 16.62 33.64 13.63
C PHE A 247 17.08 34.18 15.00
N ILE A 248 16.19 34.69 15.84
CA ILE A 248 16.46 35.10 17.22
C ILE A 248 15.74 34.11 18.16
N PRO A 249 16.48 33.35 18.99
CA PRO A 249 15.82 32.39 19.87
C PRO A 249 14.95 33.08 20.93
N ASP A 250 13.79 32.51 21.31
CA ASP A 250 12.78 33.11 22.20
C ASP A 250 13.35 33.69 23.51
N GLY A 251 14.37 33.03 24.06
CA GLY A 251 15.01 33.46 25.30
C GLY A 251 15.84 34.75 25.19
N LEU A 252 16.11 35.19 23.96
CA LEU A 252 16.81 36.42 23.57
C LEU A 252 15.90 37.36 22.76
N ASP A 253 14.65 36.96 22.54
CA ASP A 253 13.66 37.65 21.73
C ASP A 253 12.70 38.44 22.64
N ASP A 254 12.52 39.73 22.38
CA ASP A 254 11.55 40.59 23.08
C ASP A 254 10.14 40.48 22.46
N CYS A 255 10.03 39.92 21.25
CA CYS A 255 8.84 39.56 20.49
C CYS A 255 8.77 38.08 20.04
N PRO A 256 8.89 37.06 20.94
CA PRO A 256 9.06 35.64 20.55
C PRO A 256 7.97 35.01 19.65
N ILE A 257 6.77 35.59 19.60
CA ILE A 257 5.65 35.10 18.78
C ILE A 257 5.19 36.20 17.82
N GLY A 258 6.17 36.83 17.17
CA GLY A 258 6.04 38.02 16.36
C GLY A 258 5.58 37.70 14.94
N LEU A 259 6.07 38.48 13.98
CA LEU A 259 5.87 38.18 12.57
C LEU A 259 6.66 36.93 12.18
N ILE A 260 5.99 36.01 11.51
CA ILE A 260 6.65 34.78 11.08
C ILE A 260 7.54 34.97 9.84
N ASP A 261 8.56 34.13 9.71
CA ASP A 261 9.29 33.82 8.48
C ASP A 261 9.97 35.06 7.84
N TRP A 262 10.63 35.85 8.69
CA TRP A 262 11.56 36.91 8.27
C TRP A 262 12.96 36.66 8.81
N ARG A 263 13.77 37.69 8.95
CA ARG A 263 15.13 37.54 9.43
C ARG A 263 15.51 38.79 10.18
N SER A 264 15.81 38.68 11.47
CA SER A 264 16.44 39.75 12.22
C SER A 264 17.79 40.12 11.60
N THR A 265 17.93 41.37 11.16
CA THR A 265 19.17 41.87 10.56
C THR A 265 19.45 43.31 10.97
N SER A 266 20.64 43.54 11.55
CA SER A 266 21.10 44.88 11.90
C SER A 266 21.82 45.62 10.77
N GLY A 267 21.93 46.94 10.94
CA GLY A 267 22.76 47.82 10.12
C GLY A 267 21.99 48.58 9.04
N ALA A 268 22.72 49.10 8.05
CA ALA A 268 22.14 50.02 7.07
C ALA A 268 21.13 49.31 6.14
N GLY A 269 19.84 49.53 6.41
CA GLY A 269 18.72 48.86 5.73
C GLY A 269 18.44 47.46 6.29
N GLY A 270 18.82 47.23 7.54
CA GLY A 270 18.35 46.12 8.35
C GLY A 270 16.84 46.20 8.63
N THR A 271 16.31 45.12 9.16
CA THR A 271 14.89 44.91 9.51
C THR A 271 14.61 44.98 11.01
N ASP A 272 15.66 44.87 11.81
CA ASP A 272 15.68 44.88 13.27
C ASP A 272 16.99 45.59 13.66
N HIS A 273 16.89 46.79 14.23
CA HIS A 273 18.03 47.68 14.44
C HIS A 273 18.86 47.30 15.67
N ASP A 274 18.26 46.82 16.74
CA ASP A 274 18.93 46.48 18.00
C ASP A 274 19.18 44.98 18.21
N VAL A 275 18.59 44.15 17.34
CA VAL A 275 18.68 42.69 17.27
C VAL A 275 18.05 42.03 18.48
N ASP A 276 16.84 42.46 18.83
CA ASP A 276 16.02 41.88 19.89
C ASP A 276 14.87 40.99 19.38
N GLY A 277 14.76 40.78 18.06
CA GLY A 277 13.71 39.92 17.47
C GLY A 277 12.38 40.64 17.21
N CYS A 278 12.28 41.93 17.56
CA CYS A 278 11.14 42.75 17.17
C CYS A 278 11.42 43.47 15.83
N LYS A 279 10.54 43.29 14.84
CA LYS A 279 10.68 43.99 13.56
C LYS A 279 10.29 45.47 13.63
N ASP A 280 11.28 46.36 13.46
CA ASP A 280 11.18 47.84 13.49
C ASP A 280 9.85 48.39 12.95
N ASP A 281 9.49 48.02 11.71
CA ASP A 281 8.42 48.71 10.98
C ASP A 281 6.99 48.27 11.41
N VAL A 282 6.84 47.23 12.25
CA VAL A 282 5.54 46.58 12.49
C VAL A 282 5.24 46.25 13.95
N GLU A 283 6.19 45.68 14.68
CA GLU A 283 5.95 45.14 16.03
C GLU A 283 6.83 45.74 17.11
N ASP A 284 7.90 46.42 16.70
CA ASP A 284 8.73 47.21 17.59
C ASP A 284 8.18 48.64 17.74
N GLU A 285 8.19 49.16 18.97
CA GLU A 285 7.84 50.56 19.28
C GLU A 285 9.05 51.37 19.81
N ASP A 286 10.22 50.74 19.95
CA ASP A 286 11.47 51.28 20.48
C ASP A 286 12.65 50.66 19.70
N ASP A 287 12.84 51.10 18.45
CA ASP A 287 13.73 50.50 17.43
C ASP A 287 15.20 50.36 17.90
N ASP A 288 15.67 51.11 18.92
CA ASP A 288 17.01 50.97 19.51
C ASP A 288 17.05 50.52 20.98
N ASN A 289 15.87 50.21 21.54
CA ASN A 289 15.62 49.64 22.87
C ASN A 289 16.40 50.38 23.96
N ASP A 290 16.36 51.71 23.89
CA ASP A 290 16.95 52.60 24.87
C ASP A 290 15.95 53.07 25.96
N GLY A 291 14.70 52.63 25.85
CA GLY A 291 13.62 52.90 26.79
C GLY A 291 12.79 54.14 26.44
N MET A 292 12.99 54.73 25.26
CA MET A 292 12.18 55.81 24.70
C MET A 292 11.49 55.37 23.42
N LEU A 293 10.15 55.40 23.43
CA LEU A 293 9.37 54.99 22.25
C LEU A 293 9.65 55.89 21.03
N ASP A 294 9.69 55.29 19.86
CA ASP A 294 9.88 55.91 18.53
C ASP A 294 9.09 57.20 18.30
N GLU A 295 7.83 57.24 18.76
CA GLU A 295 6.94 58.39 18.56
C GLU A 295 7.43 59.66 19.28
N ILE A 296 8.20 59.50 20.35
CA ILE A 296 8.71 60.57 21.20
C ILE A 296 10.23 60.67 21.16
N ASP A 297 10.90 59.74 20.50
CA ASP A 297 12.34 59.71 20.30
C ASP A 297 12.81 60.61 19.14
N ALA A 298 13.86 61.39 19.37
CA ALA A 298 14.49 62.23 18.36
C ALA A 298 15.55 61.48 17.52
N CYS A 299 16.05 60.35 18.01
CA CYS A 299 16.95 59.40 17.41
C CYS A 299 16.44 57.94 17.47
N PRO A 300 15.25 57.59 16.93
CA PRO A 300 14.67 56.24 17.06
C PRO A 300 15.56 55.06 16.59
N ARG A 301 16.56 55.30 15.74
CA ARG A 301 17.55 54.29 15.31
C ARG A 301 18.96 54.71 15.69
N GLY A 302 19.13 55.07 16.94
CA GLY A 302 20.34 55.56 17.56
C GLY A 302 21.28 54.43 17.98
N PHE A 303 22.05 54.64 19.03
CA PHE A 303 22.87 53.59 19.63
C PHE A 303 21.95 52.66 20.41
N SER A 304 22.03 51.36 20.20
CA SER A 304 21.23 50.43 20.97
C SER A 304 21.84 50.05 22.33
N ARG A 305 21.01 49.47 23.21
CA ARG A 305 21.41 48.87 24.50
C ARG A 305 21.94 49.89 25.52
N TRP A 306 21.31 51.06 25.60
CA TRP A 306 21.50 52.01 26.70
C TRP A 306 20.17 52.41 27.34
N GLU A 307 20.17 53.40 28.23
CA GLU A 307 18.93 53.93 28.82
C GLU A 307 18.91 55.42 28.53
N ALA A 308 17.92 55.91 27.79
CA ALA A 308 17.69 57.33 27.44
C ALA A 308 17.29 58.17 28.67
N ALA A 309 18.24 58.25 29.60
CA ALA A 309 18.06 58.92 30.87
C ALA A 309 19.39 59.37 31.48
N GLY A 310 19.28 60.31 32.42
CA GLY A 310 20.39 60.67 33.29
C GLY A 310 21.34 61.69 32.64
N PRO A 311 22.67 61.56 32.82
CA PRO A 311 23.62 62.58 32.39
C PRO A 311 23.98 62.52 30.90
N ASN A 312 23.57 61.46 30.19
CA ASN A 312 23.87 61.25 28.77
C ASN A 312 22.69 61.60 27.85
N ASP A 313 21.51 61.85 28.43
CA ASP A 313 20.32 62.39 27.78
C ASP A 313 19.66 63.40 28.74
N VAL A 314 20.16 64.64 28.69
CA VAL A 314 19.75 65.69 29.64
C VAL A 314 18.41 66.31 29.28
N ASP A 315 18.10 66.43 27.99
CA ASP A 315 16.84 66.96 27.46
C ASP A 315 15.74 65.90 27.29
N GLN A 316 16.05 64.62 27.53
CA GLN A 316 15.11 63.49 27.50
C GLN A 316 14.49 63.35 26.11
N ASP A 317 15.35 63.41 25.09
CA ASP A 317 14.96 63.33 23.70
C ASP A 317 15.34 62.00 23.03
N GLY A 318 15.93 61.04 23.75
CA GLY A 318 16.29 59.73 23.20
C GLY A 318 17.59 59.73 22.39
N CYS A 319 18.27 60.86 22.29
CA CYS A 319 19.57 60.93 21.61
C CYS A 319 20.71 60.99 22.63
N ILE A 320 21.80 60.25 22.38
CA ILE A 320 23.02 60.47 23.18
C ILE A 320 23.57 61.88 22.94
N ASP A 321 23.69 62.64 24.03
CA ASP A 321 24.19 64.01 24.07
C ASP A 321 25.57 64.15 23.39
N GLY A 322 25.59 64.84 22.24
CA GLY A 322 26.80 65.17 21.49
C GLY A 322 27.32 64.10 20.52
N LEU A 323 26.57 63.00 20.32
CA LEU A 323 26.87 61.97 19.33
C LEU A 323 25.84 61.88 18.21
N GLU A 324 24.55 61.87 18.55
CA GLU A 324 23.47 61.46 17.63
C GLU A 324 22.56 62.60 17.20
N SER A 325 22.44 63.63 18.04
CA SER A 325 21.61 64.80 17.74
C SER A 325 22.10 65.59 16.52
N SER A 326 21.20 65.80 15.56
CA SER A 326 21.44 66.62 14.36
C SER A 326 21.37 68.14 14.60
N ASP A 327 20.94 68.57 15.78
CA ASP A 327 20.86 69.97 16.20
C ASP A 327 21.54 70.31 17.55
N ASN A 328 22.20 69.34 18.20
CA ASN A 328 23.09 69.51 19.36
C ASN A 328 22.44 70.39 20.46
N GLN A 329 21.22 70.04 20.87
CA GLN A 329 20.55 70.69 22.01
C GLN A 329 20.90 70.09 23.38
N GLY A 330 21.77 69.09 23.44
CA GLY A 330 22.63 68.84 24.61
C GLY A 330 23.68 69.93 24.82
N THR A 331 23.63 70.66 25.95
CA THR A 331 24.72 71.61 26.30
C THR A 331 25.98 70.93 26.84
N GLU A 332 25.99 69.61 26.94
CA GLU A 332 27.09 68.81 27.51
C GLU A 332 27.48 67.66 26.56
N VAL A 333 28.69 67.15 26.73
CA VAL A 333 29.25 66.04 25.94
C VAL A 333 29.06 64.79 26.79
N ALA A 334 28.54 63.69 26.21
CA ALA A 334 28.47 62.39 26.88
C ALA A 334 29.75 62.08 27.68
N ASP A 335 29.62 61.47 28.87
CA ASP A 335 30.77 61.16 29.71
C ASP A 335 31.79 60.33 28.91
N ASN A 336 33.02 60.85 28.76
CA ASN A 336 34.07 60.18 28.00
C ASN A 336 34.38 58.77 28.53
N GLN A 337 34.07 58.48 29.80
CA GLN A 337 34.20 57.13 30.35
C GLN A 337 33.10 56.19 29.82
N TYR A 338 31.87 56.68 29.69
CA TYR A 338 30.72 55.94 29.17
C TYR A 338 30.86 55.64 27.68
N LEU A 339 31.30 56.63 26.90
CA LEU A 339 31.68 56.49 25.49
C LEU A 339 32.72 55.39 25.23
N LEU A 340 33.68 55.25 26.14
CA LEU A 340 34.70 54.20 26.06
C LEU A 340 34.15 52.83 26.43
N ASP A 341 33.14 52.76 27.29
CA ASP A 341 32.50 51.51 27.70
C ASP A 341 31.56 50.98 26.58
N LEU A 342 30.78 51.85 25.93
CA LEU A 342 29.96 51.55 24.74
C LEU A 342 30.79 51.05 23.55
N LEU A 343 31.90 51.73 23.23
CA LEU A 343 32.83 51.30 22.17
C LEU A 343 33.57 49.98 22.51
N ASN A 344 33.61 49.59 23.78
CA ASN A 344 34.27 48.37 24.22
C ASN A 344 33.29 47.19 24.33
N GLN A 345 31.98 47.43 24.45
CA GLN A 345 30.89 46.44 24.32
C GLN A 345 30.79 45.90 22.89
N SER A 346 30.77 46.76 21.86
CA SER A 346 30.78 46.30 20.45
C SER A 346 32.05 45.51 20.06
N GLN A 347 33.15 45.74 20.78
CA GLN A 347 34.41 44.99 20.66
C GLN A 347 34.43 43.71 21.50
N GLN A 348 33.52 43.53 22.45
CA GLN A 348 33.43 42.35 23.32
C GLN A 348 32.69 41.22 22.63
N ASP A 349 31.61 41.50 21.88
CA ASP A 349 30.84 40.50 21.13
C ASP A 349 31.67 39.85 20.00
N GLU A 350 32.52 40.62 19.35
CA GLU A 350 33.47 40.12 18.35
C GLU A 350 34.61 39.27 19.00
N LYS A 351 34.94 39.53 20.27
CA LYS A 351 35.99 38.81 21.01
C LYS A 351 35.48 37.56 21.71
N THR A 352 34.24 37.56 22.23
CA THR A 352 33.59 36.37 22.82
C THR A 352 33.41 35.29 21.78
N PHE A 353 33.03 35.62 20.53
CA PHE A 353 32.96 34.65 19.44
C PHE A 353 34.32 34.01 19.12
N VAL A 354 35.38 34.82 19.01
CA VAL A 354 36.75 34.32 18.72
C VAL A 354 37.36 33.57 19.91
N GLU A 355 37.06 33.97 21.15
CA GLU A 355 37.46 33.25 22.36
C GLU A 355 36.66 31.96 22.57
N ALA A 356 35.38 31.90 22.20
CA ALA A 356 34.55 30.69 22.21
C ALA A 356 35.03 29.65 21.18
N LEU A 357 35.45 30.12 20.00
CA LEU A 357 36.13 29.29 18.99
C LEU A 357 37.51 28.79 19.47
N ALA A 358 38.23 29.61 20.26
CA ALA A 358 39.56 29.27 20.77
C ALA A 358 39.53 28.42 22.05
N SER A 359 38.44 28.48 22.84
CA SER A 359 38.23 27.70 24.07
C SER A 359 37.73 26.28 23.79
N GLY A 360 37.22 26.03 22.58
CA GLY A 360 36.75 24.71 22.16
C GLY A 360 35.31 24.43 22.55
N ASP A 361 34.47 25.47 22.64
CA ASP A 361 33.07 25.34 23.02
C ASP A 361 32.27 24.62 21.92
N LEU A 362 31.54 23.56 22.29
CA LEU A 362 30.95 22.61 21.34
C LEU A 362 29.79 23.22 20.54
N ASP A 363 29.07 24.19 21.11
CA ASP A 363 27.92 24.84 20.45
C ASP A 363 28.37 25.91 19.43
N ALA A 364 29.39 26.69 19.77
CA ALA A 364 29.99 27.66 18.83
C ALA A 364 30.75 26.97 17.69
N ILE A 365 31.39 25.84 17.98
CA ILE A 365 31.95 24.94 16.96
C ILE A 365 30.81 24.31 16.14
N GLY A 366 29.72 23.93 16.80
CA GLY A 366 28.48 23.41 16.22
C GLY A 366 27.90 24.33 15.16
N LEU A 367 27.72 25.62 15.44
CA LEU A 367 27.23 26.64 14.48
C LEU A 367 28.15 26.84 13.27
N VAL A 368 29.48 26.87 13.47
CA VAL A 368 30.44 26.98 12.36
C VAL A 368 30.44 25.71 11.50
N PHE A 369 30.31 24.53 12.11
CA PHE A 369 30.11 23.29 11.38
C PHE A 369 28.72 23.23 10.74
N ALA A 370 27.64 23.71 11.35
CA ALA A 370 26.30 23.76 10.77
C ALA A 370 26.18 24.75 9.60
N ALA A 371 27.00 25.80 9.55
CA ALA A 371 27.09 26.69 8.39
C ALA A 371 28.04 26.16 7.29
N LEU A 372 29.08 25.40 7.66
CA LEU A 372 30.06 24.84 6.71
C LEU A 372 29.73 23.42 6.22
N LEU A 373 28.96 22.63 6.97
CA LEU A 373 28.51 21.28 6.63
C LEU A 373 27.46 21.28 5.52
N PRO A 374 26.59 22.28 5.33
CA PRO A 374 25.82 22.43 4.11
C PRO A 374 26.74 22.83 2.96
N ILE A 375 27.68 23.76 3.14
CA ILE A 375 28.54 24.21 2.02
C ILE A 375 29.52 23.11 1.55
N VAL A 376 30.05 22.31 2.46
CA VAL A 376 30.92 21.15 2.19
C VAL A 376 30.11 19.88 1.93
N GLY A 377 28.97 19.71 2.61
CA GLY A 377 28.00 18.64 2.45
C GLY A 377 27.31 18.72 1.11
N ILE A 378 26.64 19.81 0.74
CA ILE A 378 26.08 20.04 -0.61
C ILE A 378 27.16 19.80 -1.68
N GLY A 379 28.40 20.25 -1.47
CA GLY A 379 29.51 19.97 -2.40
C GLY A 379 29.92 18.50 -2.51
N THR A 380 29.84 17.72 -1.42
CA THR A 380 30.25 16.31 -1.37
C THR A 380 29.09 15.33 -1.60
N THR A 381 27.86 15.65 -1.17
CA THR A 381 26.61 14.91 -1.36
C THR A 381 26.06 15.11 -2.77
N LEU A 382 26.12 16.29 -3.41
CA LEU A 382 25.87 16.40 -4.85
C LEU A 382 26.94 15.65 -5.64
N ALA A 383 28.23 15.73 -5.27
CA ALA A 383 29.25 14.95 -5.95
C ALA A 383 29.07 13.43 -5.76
N PHE A 384 28.54 12.97 -4.62
CA PHE A 384 28.26 11.55 -4.35
C PHE A 384 26.95 11.07 -4.99
N ARG A 385 25.84 11.80 -4.87
CA ARG A 385 24.54 11.52 -5.53
C ARG A 385 24.69 11.58 -7.05
N VAL A 386 25.41 12.56 -7.61
CA VAL A 386 25.70 12.62 -9.06
C VAL A 386 26.61 11.47 -9.51
N ARG A 387 27.59 11.03 -8.71
CA ARG A 387 28.47 9.89 -9.05
C ARG A 387 27.78 8.52 -8.89
N LYS A 388 26.94 8.32 -7.87
CA LYS A 388 26.14 7.08 -7.70
C LYS A 388 25.08 6.98 -8.79
N GLY A 389 24.32 8.04 -9.04
CA GLY A 389 23.31 8.08 -10.11
C GLY A 389 23.90 7.92 -11.52
N ALA A 390 25.06 8.53 -11.81
CA ALA A 390 25.74 8.33 -13.09
C ALA A 390 26.30 6.90 -13.26
N PHE A 391 26.71 6.25 -12.17
CA PHE A 391 27.18 4.87 -12.19
C PHE A 391 26.02 3.88 -12.42
N ILE A 392 24.89 4.06 -11.73
CA ILE A 392 23.67 3.25 -11.91
C ILE A 392 23.15 3.37 -13.34
N ARG A 393 22.99 4.60 -13.85
CA ARG A 393 22.60 4.85 -15.26
C ARG A 393 23.60 4.29 -16.28
N SER A 394 24.87 4.14 -15.89
CA SER A 394 25.88 3.49 -16.74
C SER A 394 25.71 1.97 -16.78
N LEU A 395 25.27 1.34 -15.69
CA LEU A 395 24.98 -0.10 -15.64
C LEU A 395 23.73 -0.42 -16.45
N GLU A 396 22.65 0.35 -16.30
CA GLU A 396 21.41 0.21 -17.08
C GLU A 396 21.64 0.37 -18.57
N ARG A 397 22.41 1.39 -18.99
CA ARG A 397 22.80 1.51 -20.40
C ARG A 397 23.60 0.31 -20.91
N THR A 398 24.36 -0.36 -20.05
CA THR A 398 25.11 -1.55 -20.45
C THR A 398 24.18 -2.73 -20.72
N VAL A 399 23.09 -2.85 -19.96
CA VAL A 399 22.04 -3.86 -20.20
C VAL A 399 21.24 -3.52 -21.46
N GLN A 400 20.77 -2.27 -21.59
CA GLN A 400 19.96 -1.82 -22.72
C GLN A 400 20.72 -1.83 -24.07
N MET A 401 22.02 -1.54 -24.07
CA MET A 401 22.83 -1.56 -25.29
C MET A 401 23.44 -2.92 -25.61
N ALA A 402 23.19 -3.96 -24.79
CA ALA A 402 23.66 -5.31 -25.08
C ALA A 402 22.96 -5.85 -26.34
N GLN A 403 23.76 -6.24 -27.34
CA GLN A 403 23.28 -6.77 -28.62
C GLN A 403 23.58 -8.26 -28.78
N THR A 404 24.38 -8.84 -27.88
CA THR A 404 24.74 -10.25 -27.90
C THR A 404 24.60 -10.89 -26.52
N LEU A 405 24.40 -12.21 -26.48
CA LEU A 405 24.36 -12.98 -25.24
C LEU A 405 25.67 -12.89 -24.43
N GLU A 406 26.80 -12.67 -25.12
CA GLU A 406 28.11 -12.51 -24.47
C GLU A 406 28.23 -11.15 -23.76
N ASP A 407 27.61 -10.09 -24.31
CA ASP A 407 27.51 -8.77 -23.68
C ASP A 407 26.62 -8.81 -22.43
N LEU A 408 25.51 -9.55 -22.46
CA LEU A 408 24.63 -9.74 -21.30
C LEU A 408 25.34 -10.51 -20.17
N ASP A 409 26.10 -11.55 -20.49
CA ASP A 409 26.90 -12.27 -19.49
C ASP A 409 27.99 -11.37 -18.87
N GLN A 410 28.53 -10.43 -19.66
CA GLN A 410 29.45 -9.42 -19.15
C GLN A 410 28.75 -8.39 -18.24
N ALA A 411 27.57 -7.91 -18.63
CA ALA A 411 26.73 -7.02 -17.82
C ALA A 411 26.34 -7.65 -16.47
N LYS A 412 25.93 -8.93 -16.48
CA LYS A 412 25.60 -9.71 -15.28
C LYS A 412 26.77 -9.80 -14.30
N ARG A 413 28.00 -10.00 -14.83
CA ARG A 413 29.22 -10.02 -14.02
C ARG A 413 29.56 -8.64 -13.43
N THR A 414 29.29 -7.55 -14.14
CA THR A 414 29.52 -6.20 -13.62
C THR A 414 28.50 -5.80 -12.56
N ILE A 415 27.24 -6.15 -12.73
CA ILE A 415 26.16 -5.89 -11.76
C ILE A 415 26.41 -6.67 -10.46
N ARG A 416 26.71 -7.98 -10.53
CA ARG A 416 27.08 -8.78 -9.34
C ARG A 416 28.30 -8.25 -8.59
N ARG A 417 29.29 -7.70 -9.30
CA ARG A 417 30.45 -7.07 -8.66
C ARG A 417 30.10 -5.73 -8.00
N ALA A 418 29.15 -5.00 -8.55
CA ALA A 418 28.65 -3.75 -7.97
C ALA A 418 27.83 -4.01 -6.70
N ALA A 419 26.95 -5.03 -6.71
CA ALA A 419 26.20 -5.46 -5.53
C ALA A 419 27.13 -5.95 -4.41
N LYS A 420 28.12 -6.79 -4.73
CA LYS A 420 29.10 -7.27 -3.74
C LYS A 420 29.99 -6.16 -3.14
N GLN A 421 30.01 -4.98 -3.75
CA GLN A 421 30.77 -3.82 -3.26
C GLN A 421 29.84 -2.77 -2.61
N ASP A 422 28.58 -3.11 -2.34
CA ASP A 422 27.54 -2.25 -1.78
C ASP A 422 27.37 -0.93 -2.56
N ARG A 423 27.57 -0.99 -3.88
CA ARG A 423 27.44 0.17 -4.78
C ARG A 423 26.03 0.32 -5.36
N ILE A 424 25.16 -0.65 -5.13
CA ILE A 424 23.74 -0.72 -5.51
C ILE A 424 22.99 -1.45 -4.39
N SER A 425 21.74 -1.06 -4.11
CA SER A 425 20.87 -1.72 -3.12
C SER A 425 20.39 -3.10 -3.61
N THR A 426 19.86 -3.92 -2.70
CA THR A 426 19.33 -5.26 -2.98
C THR A 426 18.16 -5.19 -3.98
N ASN A 427 17.17 -4.34 -3.71
CA ASN A 427 15.99 -4.15 -4.57
C ASN A 427 16.41 -3.69 -5.98
N ARG A 428 17.40 -2.77 -6.08
CA ARG A 428 17.93 -2.32 -7.38
C ARG A 428 18.78 -3.37 -8.08
N TYR A 429 19.41 -4.29 -7.36
CA TYR A 429 20.11 -5.42 -7.94
C TYR A 429 19.12 -6.41 -8.57
N GLU A 430 18.00 -6.68 -7.90
CA GLU A 430 16.94 -7.59 -8.39
C GLU A 430 16.29 -7.05 -9.65
N LEU A 431 15.83 -5.79 -9.63
CA LEU A 431 15.30 -5.11 -10.83
C LEU A 431 16.26 -5.13 -12.04
N MET A 432 17.57 -4.97 -11.80
CA MET A 432 18.58 -5.04 -12.87
C MET A 432 18.86 -6.47 -13.37
N ILE A 433 18.59 -7.49 -12.56
CA ILE A 433 18.71 -8.89 -12.96
C ILE A 433 17.49 -9.30 -13.80
N ASP A 434 16.31 -8.76 -13.50
CA ASP A 434 15.09 -9.00 -14.26
C ASP A 434 15.13 -8.33 -15.64
N ASP A 435 15.49 -7.04 -15.74
CA ASP A 435 15.72 -6.37 -17.04
C ASP A 435 16.77 -7.12 -17.91
N LEU A 436 17.74 -7.76 -17.27
CA LEU A 436 18.74 -8.58 -17.96
C LEU A 436 18.15 -9.89 -18.48
N ASN A 437 17.24 -10.53 -17.73
CA ASN A 437 16.56 -11.74 -18.15
C ASN A 437 15.58 -11.43 -19.31
N ASP A 438 14.81 -10.36 -19.22
CA ASP A 438 13.92 -9.89 -20.30
C ASP A 438 14.70 -9.57 -21.57
N ARG A 439 15.83 -8.86 -21.43
CA ARG A 439 16.71 -8.56 -22.57
C ARG A 439 17.32 -9.81 -23.18
N ARG A 440 17.53 -10.86 -22.39
CA ARG A 440 18.03 -12.16 -22.88
C ARG A 440 16.97 -12.89 -23.69
N GLU A 441 15.73 -12.85 -23.25
CA GLU A 441 14.60 -13.48 -23.95
C GLU A 441 14.33 -12.80 -25.29
N THR A 442 14.32 -11.47 -25.32
CA THR A 442 14.16 -10.70 -26.57
C THR A 442 15.26 -11.03 -27.60
N LEU A 443 16.53 -11.15 -27.18
CA LEU A 443 17.63 -11.55 -28.09
C LEU A 443 17.53 -13.02 -28.56
N LEU A 444 16.94 -13.91 -27.76
CA LEU A 444 16.67 -15.30 -28.17
C LEU A 444 15.53 -15.37 -29.19
N GLN A 445 14.48 -14.56 -28.99
CA GLN A 445 13.37 -14.41 -29.94
C GLN A 445 13.84 -13.83 -31.27
N GLU A 446 14.66 -12.77 -31.26
CA GLU A 446 15.26 -12.19 -32.49
C GLU A 446 16.14 -13.20 -33.26
N LYS A 447 16.82 -14.09 -32.54
CA LYS A 447 17.64 -15.16 -33.14
C LYS A 447 16.78 -16.26 -33.78
N SER A 448 15.61 -16.56 -33.22
CA SER A 448 14.62 -17.47 -33.81
C SER A 448 13.82 -16.84 -34.96
N GLY A 449 13.65 -15.52 -34.98
CA GLY A 449 12.98 -14.77 -36.06
C GLY A 449 13.81 -14.59 -37.34
N SER A 450 15.10 -14.91 -37.30
CA SER A 450 16.06 -14.70 -38.40
C SER A 450 16.00 -15.76 -39.52
N GLU A 451 15.33 -16.91 -39.32
CA GLU A 451 15.26 -17.94 -40.37
C GLU A 451 14.14 -17.75 -41.41
N ASN A 452 13.19 -16.83 -41.20
CA ASN A 452 12.07 -16.65 -42.11
C ASN A 452 11.78 -15.18 -42.47
N LYS A 453 12.54 -14.63 -43.43
CA LYS A 453 12.02 -13.79 -44.54
C LYS A 453 13.15 -13.24 -45.42
N ARG A 454 13.44 -13.94 -46.52
CA ARG A 454 14.00 -13.31 -47.72
C ARG A 454 12.85 -12.72 -48.53
N ARG A 455 12.75 -11.38 -48.59
CA ARG A 455 12.26 -10.57 -49.74
C ARG A 455 12.38 -9.08 -49.38
N GLY A 456 13.10 -8.31 -50.18
CA GLY A 456 12.99 -6.85 -50.23
C GLY A 456 12.88 -6.38 -51.68
N PRO A 457 12.86 -5.06 -51.99
CA PRO A 457 12.62 -3.88 -51.14
C PRO A 457 11.60 -2.88 -51.77
N SER A 458 11.25 -1.80 -51.06
CA SER A 458 11.04 -0.50 -51.73
C SER A 458 11.47 0.68 -50.85
N LYS A 459 12.27 1.59 -51.44
CA LYS A 459 12.77 2.83 -50.80
C LYS A 459 11.77 3.96 -51.04
N LYS A 460 11.40 4.71 -50.00
CA LYS A 460 11.02 6.14 -50.12
C LYS A 460 11.60 6.95 -48.96
N THR A 461 12.09 8.12 -49.31
CA THR A 461 12.89 9.09 -48.55
C THR A 461 12.03 9.91 -47.58
N PRO A 462 12.56 10.41 -46.43
CA PRO A 462 11.80 11.28 -45.52
C PRO A 462 11.71 12.74 -46.02
N PRO A 463 10.59 13.45 -45.80
CA PRO A 463 10.53 14.90 -45.99
C PRO A 463 11.09 15.66 -44.78
N LYS A 464 11.56 16.89 -45.03
CA LYS A 464 12.23 17.80 -44.10
C LYS A 464 11.25 18.42 -43.09
N ARG A 465 11.69 18.56 -41.83
CA ARG A 465 11.02 19.34 -40.77
C ARG A 465 11.10 20.85 -41.06
N ASN A 466 9.98 21.56 -40.87
CA ASN A 466 9.91 23.02 -40.74
C ASN A 466 9.68 23.38 -39.26
N PRO A 467 10.14 24.58 -38.81
CA PRO A 467 10.08 24.99 -37.41
C PRO A 467 8.67 25.42 -36.93
N PRO A 468 8.42 25.45 -35.61
CA PRO A 468 7.09 25.60 -35.03
C PRO A 468 6.55 27.03 -35.14
N LYS A 469 5.23 27.14 -35.33
CA LYS A 469 4.48 28.40 -35.24
C LYS A 469 4.06 28.66 -33.79
N GLN A 470 4.14 29.94 -33.40
CA GLN A 470 3.67 30.48 -32.12
C GLN A 470 2.14 30.38 -32.01
N ILE A 471 1.68 30.03 -30.81
CA ILE A 471 0.29 30.07 -30.35
C ILE A 471 0.10 31.43 -29.65
N PRO A 472 -0.96 32.21 -29.96
CA PRO A 472 -1.30 33.40 -29.17
C PRO A 472 -2.33 33.07 -28.08
N ASP A 473 -2.17 33.75 -26.95
CA ASP A 473 -2.97 33.67 -25.73
C ASP A 473 -4.47 33.95 -25.96
N ALA A 474 -5.33 33.26 -25.20
CA ALA A 474 -6.75 33.55 -25.09
C ALA A 474 -7.14 33.72 -23.61
N GLU A 475 -7.74 34.87 -23.32
CA GLU A 475 -8.32 35.32 -22.05
C GLU A 475 -9.68 34.63 -21.80
N PRO A 476 -10.12 34.42 -20.53
CA PRO A 476 -11.21 33.49 -20.21
C PRO A 476 -12.59 34.17 -20.16
N GLU A 477 -13.66 33.38 -20.32
CA GLU A 477 -15.03 33.49 -19.71
C GLU A 477 -16.02 32.55 -20.47
N PRO A 478 -17.17 32.11 -19.89
CA PRO A 478 -17.48 31.69 -18.53
C PRO A 478 -18.18 30.31 -18.48
N ILE A 479 -18.33 29.76 -17.26
CA ILE A 479 -18.92 28.44 -16.95
C ILE A 479 -20.40 28.37 -17.37
N GLN A 480 -20.77 27.30 -18.09
CA GLN A 480 -22.16 26.85 -18.25
C GLN A 480 -22.25 25.35 -17.97
N ASN A 481 -23.13 25.01 -17.03
CA ASN A 481 -23.55 23.66 -16.70
C ASN A 481 -24.24 23.01 -17.92
N GLU A 482 -23.71 21.88 -18.40
CA GLU A 482 -24.47 20.91 -19.19
C GLU A 482 -24.26 19.50 -18.60
N ILE A 483 -25.38 18.84 -18.42
CA ILE A 483 -25.55 17.45 -17.98
C ILE A 483 -25.15 16.58 -19.16
N GLU A 484 -24.15 15.71 -19.01
CA GLU A 484 -23.79 14.74 -20.05
C GLU A 484 -24.75 13.54 -20.03
N ASP A 485 -25.43 13.36 -21.16
CA ASP A 485 -26.19 12.17 -21.50
C ASP A 485 -25.22 10.99 -21.73
N ILE A 486 -25.43 9.89 -21.00
CA ILE A 486 -24.72 8.62 -21.19
C ILE A 486 -25.15 8.03 -22.54
N GLU A 487 -24.26 8.04 -23.54
CA GLU A 487 -24.46 7.32 -24.81
C GLU A 487 -24.32 5.80 -24.57
N THR A 488 -25.44 5.09 -24.53
CA THR A 488 -25.47 3.62 -24.50
C THR A 488 -24.94 3.05 -25.81
N PHE A 489 -23.89 2.25 -25.72
CA PHE A 489 -23.25 1.56 -26.83
C PHE A 489 -24.14 0.42 -27.38
N THR A 490 -24.46 0.46 -28.67
CA THR A 490 -25.21 -0.62 -29.36
C THR A 490 -24.51 -0.99 -30.68
N PRO A 491 -24.10 -2.26 -30.88
CA PRO A 491 -23.44 -2.70 -32.10
C PRO A 491 -24.40 -2.79 -33.30
N PRO A 492 -23.88 -2.75 -34.55
CA PRO A 492 -24.69 -2.85 -35.75
C PRO A 492 -25.43 -4.20 -35.86
N GLU A 493 -26.74 -4.17 -36.12
CA GLU A 493 -27.60 -5.36 -36.15
C GLU A 493 -27.19 -6.42 -37.18
N ASP A 494 -26.45 -6.04 -38.22
CA ASP A 494 -25.94 -6.94 -39.25
C ASP A 494 -24.67 -7.70 -38.86
N GLU A 495 -24.04 -7.34 -37.73
CA GLU A 495 -22.85 -7.99 -37.19
C GLU A 495 -23.14 -8.89 -35.98
N ILE A 496 -24.40 -8.95 -35.54
CA ILE A 496 -24.83 -9.78 -34.39
C ILE A 496 -25.15 -11.21 -34.83
N THR A 497 -24.61 -12.18 -34.11
CA THR A 497 -24.85 -13.61 -34.29
C THR A 497 -25.62 -14.20 -33.11
N SER A 498 -26.67 -15.00 -33.37
CA SER A 498 -27.41 -15.71 -32.32
C SER A 498 -26.95 -17.16 -32.22
N GLY A 499 -26.59 -17.59 -31.01
CA GLY A 499 -26.24 -18.97 -30.70
C GLY A 499 -27.46 -19.89 -30.52
N ASP A 500 -27.23 -21.20 -30.57
CA ASP A 500 -28.26 -22.22 -30.30
C ASP A 500 -28.65 -22.28 -28.79
N ASP A 501 -27.91 -21.59 -27.94
CA ASP A 501 -28.13 -21.34 -26.50
C ASP A 501 -29.10 -20.19 -26.20
N GLY A 502 -29.48 -19.41 -27.22
CA GLY A 502 -30.42 -18.30 -27.09
C GLY A 502 -29.79 -16.94 -26.82
N TYR A 503 -28.46 -16.85 -26.77
CA TYR A 503 -27.74 -15.59 -26.58
C TYR A 503 -27.36 -14.92 -27.91
N ARG A 504 -27.10 -13.60 -27.84
CA ARG A 504 -26.63 -12.77 -28.96
C ARG A 504 -25.18 -12.37 -28.72
N TYR A 505 -24.35 -12.57 -29.75
CA TYR A 505 -22.91 -12.37 -29.73
C TYR A 505 -22.50 -11.35 -30.79
N TRP A 506 -21.46 -10.58 -30.51
CA TRP A 506 -20.85 -9.63 -31.44
C TRP A 506 -19.33 -9.62 -31.27
N GLU A 507 -18.59 -9.49 -32.36
CA GLU A 507 -17.12 -9.35 -32.36
C GLU A 507 -16.77 -7.94 -32.85
N ASP A 508 -15.97 -7.22 -32.08
CA ASP A 508 -15.59 -5.85 -32.43
C ASP A 508 -14.44 -5.78 -33.46
N GLN A 509 -14.02 -4.55 -33.81
CA GLN A 509 -12.97 -4.33 -34.82
C GLN A 509 -11.57 -4.76 -34.34
N ASP A 510 -11.39 -4.95 -33.04
CA ASP A 510 -10.15 -5.37 -32.41
C ASP A 510 -10.12 -6.88 -32.11
N GLY A 511 -11.23 -7.59 -32.39
CA GLY A 511 -11.38 -9.03 -32.22
C GLY A 511 -11.86 -9.47 -30.84
N GLN A 512 -12.40 -8.54 -30.05
CA GLN A 512 -13.00 -8.83 -28.74
C GLN A 512 -14.44 -9.29 -28.90
N TRP A 513 -14.83 -10.30 -28.13
CA TRP A 513 -16.19 -10.83 -28.13
C TRP A 513 -17.06 -10.15 -27.07
N TRP A 514 -18.33 -9.96 -27.41
CA TRP A 514 -19.34 -9.33 -26.57
C TRP A 514 -20.60 -10.19 -26.57
N ILE A 515 -21.30 -10.24 -25.43
CA ILE A 515 -22.59 -10.92 -25.26
C ILE A 515 -23.66 -9.94 -24.79
N GLU A 516 -24.87 -10.08 -25.30
CA GLU A 516 -26.02 -9.30 -24.83
C GLU A 516 -26.68 -9.99 -23.64
N MET A 517 -26.69 -9.31 -22.48
CA MET A 517 -27.38 -9.71 -21.26
C MET A 517 -28.35 -8.60 -20.85
N ASP A 518 -29.62 -8.92 -20.66
CA ASP A 518 -30.68 -7.97 -20.25
C ASP A 518 -30.80 -6.67 -21.09
N GLY A 519 -30.35 -6.71 -22.35
CA GLY A 519 -30.39 -5.58 -23.29
C GLY A 519 -29.15 -4.69 -23.27
N GLU A 520 -28.12 -5.06 -22.51
CA GLU A 520 -26.82 -4.41 -22.48
C GLU A 520 -25.72 -5.35 -23.01
N TRP A 521 -24.69 -4.77 -23.65
CA TRP A 521 -23.58 -5.53 -24.21
C TRP A 521 -22.43 -5.59 -23.21
N THR A 522 -22.08 -6.81 -22.81
CA THR A 522 -20.99 -7.08 -21.86
C THR A 522 -19.84 -7.76 -22.58
N GLN A 523 -18.60 -7.39 -22.24
CA GLN A 523 -17.41 -8.01 -22.81
C GLN A 523 -17.31 -9.47 -22.36
N TRP A 524 -17.12 -10.38 -23.31
CA TRP A 524 -16.87 -11.78 -23.04
C TRP A 524 -15.37 -11.97 -22.77
N GLY A 525 -15.03 -12.47 -21.58
CA GLY A 525 -13.65 -12.71 -21.11
C GLY A 525 -12.87 -13.69 -21.97
#